data_AF-A0A8T5XQP3-F1
#
_entry.id   AF-A0A8T5XQP3-F1
#
_cell.length_a   1.000
_cell.length_b   1.000
_cell.length_c   1.000
_cell.angle_alpha   90.00
_cell.angle_beta   90.00
_cell.angle_gamma   90.00
#
_symmetry.space_group_name_H-M   'P 1'
#
loop_
_entity.id
_entity.type
_entity.pdbx_description
1 polymer ?
#
loop_
_entity_poly.entity_id
_entity_poly.type
_entity_poly.pdbx_seq_one_letter_code
_entity_poly.pdbx_strand_id
1 'polypeptide(L)' 'MPWKKGTVKFDDGTTYKADLLVNNKGEVWNMKIHKDNGIVEEIDAQRFASDLGKTAEDVYPFTYSLDD' A
#
# COMPACT_ATOMS: atom_id res chain seq x y z
N MET A 1 -10.85 6.65 8.74
CA MET A 1 -10.56 5.64 7.71
C MET A 1 -10.05 4.40 8.41
N PRO A 2 -10.76 3.26 8.41
CA PRO A 2 -10.28 2.04 9.05
C PRO A 2 -9.17 1.41 8.20
N TRP A 3 -8.16 0.85 8.87
CA TRP A 3 -7.20 -0.04 8.22
C TRP A 3 -7.88 -1.33 7.80
N LYS A 4 -7.60 -1.79 6.59
CA LYS A 4 -8.11 -3.06 6.05
C LYS A 4 -6.97 -4.00 5.77
N LYS A 5 -7.15 -5.28 6.06
CA LYS A 5 -6.17 -6.31 5.72
C LYS A 5 -6.28 -6.65 4.24
N GLY A 6 -5.15 -7.02 3.67
CA GLY A 6 -5.11 -7.44 2.29
C GLY A 6 -3.72 -7.87 1.87
N THR A 7 -3.51 -7.85 0.56
CA THR A 7 -2.27 -8.27 -0.08
C THR A 7 -1.86 -7.26 -1.15
N VAL A 8 -0.57 -6.96 -1.22
CA VAL A 8 0.03 -6.13 -2.27
C VAL A 8 0.96 -6.97 -3.12
N LYS A 9 0.91 -6.76 -4.44
CA LYS A 9 1.83 -7.36 -5.41
C LYS A 9 2.70 -6.28 -6.03
N PHE A 10 4.00 -6.48 -6.00
CA PHE A 10 4.98 -5.59 -6.64
C PHE A 10 5.24 -6.00 -8.10
N ASP A 11 5.84 -5.09 -8.85
CA ASP A 11 6.17 -5.24 -10.27
C ASP A 11 7.19 -6.35 -10.55
N ASP A 12 8.08 -6.61 -9.59
CA ASP A 12 8.99 -7.77 -9.56
C ASP A 12 8.25 -9.13 -9.39
N GLY A 13 6.94 -9.11 -9.19
CA GLY A 13 6.08 -10.27 -9.04
C GLY A 13 5.97 -10.80 -7.61
N THR A 14 6.66 -10.19 -6.65
CA THR A 14 6.58 -10.56 -5.23
C THR A 14 5.26 -10.10 -4.61
N THR A 15 4.80 -10.84 -3.60
CA THR A 15 3.50 -10.63 -2.96
C THR A 15 3.66 -10.64 -1.45
N TYR A 16 3.06 -9.66 -0.77
CA TYR A 16 3.15 -9.52 0.68
C TYR A 16 1.78 -9.23 1.31
N LYS A 17 1.59 -9.71 2.54
CA LYS A 17 0.46 -9.29 3.37
C LYS A 17 0.62 -7.82 3.74
N ALA A 18 -0.47 -7.07 3.73
CA ALA A 18 -0.46 -5.66 4.03
C ALA A 18 -1.69 -5.22 4.84
N ASP A 19 -1.51 -4.22 5.70
CA ASP A 19 -2.63 -3.38 6.14
C ASP A 19 -2.68 -2.15 5.23
N LEU A 20 -3.85 -1.86 4.68
CA LEU A 20 -4.10 -0.80 3.72
C LEU A 20 -5.06 0.22 4.35
N LEU A 21 -4.65 1.49 4.39
CA LEU A 21 -5.51 2.60 4.73
C LEU A 21 -6.15 3.11 3.45
N VAL A 22 -7.35 2.60 3.15
CA VAL A 22 -8.09 2.91 1.92
C VAL A 22 -9.17 3.94 2.21
N ASN A 23 -9.29 4.95 1.36
CA ASN A 23 -10.40 5.90 1.46
C ASN A 23 -11.69 5.38 0.80
N ASN A 24 -12.74 6.18 0.86
CA ASN A 24 -14.08 5.82 0.38
C ASN A 24 -14.15 5.59 -1.13
N LYS A 25 -13.16 6.07 -1.88
CA LYS A 25 -13.05 5.95 -3.34
C LYS A 25 -12.21 4.75 -3.78
N GLY A 26 -11.62 4.01 -2.83
CA GLY A 26 -10.71 2.91 -3.13
C GLY A 26 -9.25 3.32 -3.24
N GLU A 27 -8.89 4.57 -2.95
CA GLU A 27 -7.50 5.03 -3.03
C GLU A 27 -6.73 4.61 -1.77
N VAL A 28 -5.55 4.01 -1.94
CA VAL A 28 -4.65 3.64 -0.84
C VAL A 28 -3.86 4.87 -0.41
N TRP A 29 -4.04 5.32 0.83
CA TRP A 29 -3.35 6.47 1.40
C TRP A 29 -2.08 6.08 2.17
N ASN A 30 -2.10 4.90 2.78
CA ASN A 30 -0.98 4.37 3.55
C ASN A 30 -1.04 2.83 3.52
N MET A 31 0.12 2.19 3.59
CA MET A 31 0.25 0.75 3.59
C MET A 31 1.35 0.31 4.55
N LYS A 32 1.07 -0.75 5.30
CA LYS A 32 2.05 -1.44 6.15
C LYS A 32 2.31 -2.81 5.56
N ILE A 33 3.54 -3.06 5.13
CA ILE A 33 3.92 -4.34 4.53
C ILE A 33 4.44 -5.26 5.62
N HIS A 34 3.90 -6.47 5.67
CA HIS A 34 4.30 -7.50 6.62
C HIS A 34 5.22 -8.53 5.97
N LYS A 35 6.30 -8.88 6.67
CA LYS A 35 7.19 -9.99 6.33
C LYS A 35 7.67 -10.64 7.63
N ASP A 36 7.69 -11.97 7.66
CA ASP A 36 8.17 -12.76 8.81
C ASP A 36 7.56 -12.33 10.17
N ASN A 37 6.23 -12.17 10.21
CA ASN A 37 5.42 -11.75 11.37
C ASN A 37 5.67 -10.31 11.92
N GLY A 38 6.39 -9.45 11.19
CA GLY A 38 6.59 -8.05 11.55
C GLY A 38 6.26 -7.09 10.40
N ILE A 39 6.09 -5.80 10.73
CA ILE A 39 6.01 -4.71 9.75
C ILE A 39 7.45 -4.40 9.32
N VAL A 40 7.73 -4.51 8.03
CA VAL A 40 9.05 -4.20 7.47
C VAL A 40 9.13 -2.76 7.00
N GLU A 41 8.02 -2.22 6.50
CA GLU A 41 7.97 -0.83 6.00
C GLU A 41 6.55 -0.28 6.16
N GLU A 42 6.46 0.99 6.57
CA GLU A 42 5.24 1.80 6.45
C GLU A 42 5.48 2.81 5.35
N ILE A 43 4.78 2.65 4.23
CA ILE A 43 4.98 3.51 3.08
C ILE A 43 3.85 4.54 3.04
N ASP A 44 4.19 5.78 3.37
CA ASP A 44 3.33 6.94 3.15
C ASP A 44 3.31 7.26 1.64
N ALA A 45 2.17 7.02 0.99
CA ALA A 45 2.00 7.21 -0.44
C ALA A 45 2.24 8.65 -0.88
N GLN A 46 1.84 9.62 -0.05
CA GLN A 46 2.00 11.03 -0.33
C GLN A 46 3.48 11.44 -0.27
N ARG A 47 4.19 10.97 0.75
CA ARG A 47 5.62 11.26 0.93
C ARG A 47 6.46 10.63 -0.18
N PHE A 48 6.21 9.34 -0.49
CA PHE A 48 6.90 8.64 -1.55
C PHE A 48 6.66 9.27 -2.94
N ALA A 49 5.43 9.69 -3.23
CA ALA A 49 5.10 10.41 -4.46
C ALA A 49 5.84 11.74 -4.56
N SER A 50 5.87 12.50 -3.45
CA SER A 50 6.51 13.81 -3.39
C SER A 50 8.02 13.72 -3.65
N ASP A 51 8.69 12.71 -3.11
CA ASP A 51 10.12 12.45 -3.36
C ASP A 51 10.41 12.15 -4.84
N LEU A 52 9.41 11.65 -5.58
CA LEU A 52 9.48 11.34 -7.02
C LEU A 52 8.95 12.46 -7.93
N GLY A 53 8.45 13.56 -7.35
CA GLY A 53 7.80 14.64 -8.11
C GLY A 53 6.49 14.22 -8.78
N LYS A 54 5.78 13.25 -8.19
CA LYS A 54 4.53 12.64 -8.70
C LYS A 54 3.37 12.84 -7.71
N THR A 55 2.14 12.45 -8.09
CA THR A 55 1.03 12.35 -7.13
C THR A 55 0.93 10.95 -6.53
N ALA A 56 0.27 10.80 -5.37
CA ALA A 56 0.09 9.50 -4.73
C ALA A 56 -0.60 8.48 -5.65
N GLU A 57 -1.47 8.95 -6.56
CA GLU A 57 -2.14 8.10 -7.55
C GLU A 57 -1.18 7.52 -8.59
N ASP A 58 -0.04 8.19 -8.87
CA ASP A 58 0.93 7.78 -9.89
C ASP A 58 1.93 6.73 -9.40
N VAL A 59 2.02 6.51 -8.09
CA VAL A 59 3.08 5.69 -7.47
C VAL A 59 2.54 4.53 -6.62
N TYR A 60 1.22 4.43 -6.45
CA TYR A 60 0.64 3.54 -5.45
C TYR A 60 -0.64 2.81 -5.89
N PRO A 61 -0.71 1.50 -5.62
CA PRO A 61 0.09 0.40 -6.15
C PRO A 61 -0.45 -0.10 -7.51
N PHE A 62 0.32 -0.96 -8.19
CA PHE A 62 -0.08 -1.60 -9.47
C PHE A 62 -1.30 -2.55 -9.33
N THR A 63 -1.46 -3.24 -8.19
CA THR A 63 -2.64 -4.07 -7.87
C THR A 63 -2.67 -4.44 -6.39
N TYR A 64 -3.81 -4.30 -5.72
CA TYR A 64 -4.03 -4.78 -4.35
C TYR A 64 -5.31 -5.60 -4.25
N SER A 65 -5.44 -6.42 -3.23
CA SER A 65 -6.67 -7.15 -2.90
C SER A 65 -6.94 -7.03 -1.41
N LEU A 66 -8.20 -6.78 -1.05
CA LEU A 66 -8.65 -6.74 0.34
C LEU A 66 -9.13 -8.13 0.74
N ASP A 67 -8.84 -8.52 1.98
CA ASP A 67 -9.46 -9.70 2.58
C ASP A 67 -10.92 -9.35 2.92
N ASP A 68 -11.85 -10.29 2.65
CA ASP A 68 -13.28 -10.15 3.01
C ASP A 68 -13.52 -10.10 4.53
#